data_AF-A0A4S4MQ77-F1
#
_entry.id   AF-A0A4S4MQ77-F1
#
_cell.length_a   1.000
_cell.length_b   1.000
_cell.length_c   1.000
_cell.angle_alpha   90.00
_cell.angle_beta   90.00
_cell.angle_gamma   90.00
#
_symmetry.space_group_name_H-M   'P 1'
#
loop_
_entity.id
_entity.type
_entity.pdbx_description
1 polymer ?
#
loop_
_entity_poly.entity_id
_entity_poly.type
_entity_poly.pdbx_seq_one_letter_code
_entity_poly.pdbx_strand_id
1 'polypeptide(L)'
;MSILLFLCGLTLVLCIALASAFPNSFLLKLWTSRRSPSFTPVFSVSVPLGPKNTVKGPFGTRTNMALLSGIVHDASGKPIGHIVPNTSVANGIVAASGTYFPTVSITIQWGADDTFAYLNLSGVGVLGQTTMVYIRMDTDGGSAYAAWGQQFLIGEVSYPEQDGPALFKIFAHS
;
A
#
# COMPACT_ATOMS: atom_id res chain seq x y z
N MET A 1 8.26 46.37 40.79
CA MET A 1 7.96 45.74 39.49
C MET A 1 9.07 44.79 39.00
N SER A 2 9.86 44.16 39.90
CA SER A 2 11.06 43.38 39.50
C SER A 2 11.07 41.91 39.96
N ILE A 3 10.02 41.43 40.64
CA ILE A 3 9.98 40.04 41.16
C ILE A 3 9.34 39.07 40.14
N LEU A 4 8.44 39.56 39.27
CA LEU A 4 7.76 38.73 38.26
C LEU A 4 8.67 38.25 37.11
N LEU A 5 9.68 39.05 36.73
CA LEU A 5 10.64 38.69 35.69
C LEU A 5 11.64 37.60 36.14
N PHE A 6 11.88 37.47 37.44
CA PHE A 6 12.79 36.47 37.99
C PHE A 6 12.16 35.06 38.05
N LEU A 7 10.85 34.96 38.35
CA LEU A 7 10.14 33.67 38.36
C LEU A 7 9.98 33.06 36.96
N CYS A 8 9.86 33.89 35.92
CA CYS A 8 9.73 33.42 34.53
C CYS A 8 11.06 32.90 33.95
N GLY A 9 12.19 33.48 34.36
CA GLY A 9 13.52 32.98 33.99
C GLY A 9 13.85 31.63 34.66
N LEU A 10 13.47 31.46 35.93
CA LEU A 10 13.74 30.23 36.68
C LEU A 10 12.94 29.03 36.15
N THR A 11 11.71 29.25 35.67
CA THR A 11 10.86 28.20 35.09
C THR A 11 11.36 27.72 33.72
N LEU A 12 11.88 28.63 32.88
CA LEU A 12 12.45 28.25 31.57
C LEU A 12 13.75 27.44 31.72
N VAL A 13 14.63 27.83 32.66
CA VAL A 13 15.87 27.11 32.94
C VAL A 13 15.61 25.72 33.53
N LEU A 14 14.57 25.57 34.36
CA LEU A 14 14.16 24.27 34.90
C LEU A 14 13.65 23.32 33.81
N CYS A 15 12.88 23.82 32.82
CA CYS A 15 12.41 23.02 31.69
C CYS A 15 13.55 22.56 30.76
N ILE A 16 14.57 23.39 30.52
CA ILE A 16 15.73 23.03 29.69
C ILE A 16 16.63 22.03 30.43
N ALA A 17 16.85 22.20 31.74
CA ALA A 17 17.59 21.26 32.56
C ALA A 17 16.90 19.88 32.63
N LEU A 18 15.57 19.85 32.74
CA LEU A 18 14.78 18.62 32.69
C LEU A 18 14.85 17.94 31.31
N ALA A 19 14.88 18.69 30.22
CA ALA A 19 15.04 18.13 28.87
C ALA A 19 16.42 17.49 28.63
N SER A 20 17.48 18.03 29.25
CA SER A 20 18.83 17.45 29.21
C SER A 20 19.03 16.24 30.14
N ALA A 21 18.11 16.01 31.07
CA ALA A 21 18.15 14.92 32.04
C ALA A 21 17.37 13.68 31.59
N PHE A 22 16.65 13.73 30.47
CA PHE A 22 16.11 12.51 29.85
C PHE A 22 17.24 11.80 29.11
N PRO A 23 17.73 10.65 29.61
CA PRO A 23 18.75 9.92 28.88
C PRO A 23 18.18 9.50 27.53
N ASN A 24 18.97 9.65 26.46
CA ASN A 24 18.67 9.14 25.11
C ASN A 24 18.18 7.66 25.11
N SER A 25 18.48 6.92 26.18
CA SER A 25 18.03 5.55 26.42
C SER A 25 16.51 5.40 26.60
N PHE A 26 15.76 6.41 27.06
CA PHE A 26 14.30 6.31 27.19
C PHE A 26 13.61 6.36 25.83
N LEU A 27 14.01 7.28 24.95
CA LEU A 27 13.52 7.33 23.58
C LEU A 27 13.95 6.10 22.78
N LEU A 28 15.21 5.63 22.94
CA LEU A 28 15.63 4.37 22.32
C LEU A 28 14.82 3.18 22.83
N LYS A 29 14.52 3.09 24.14
CA LYS A 29 13.67 2.02 24.70
C LYS A 29 12.23 2.07 24.17
N LEU A 30 11.67 3.26 24.00
CA LEU A 30 10.34 3.41 23.39
C LEU A 30 10.30 3.00 21.92
N TRP A 31 11.42 3.18 21.19
CA TRP A 31 11.55 2.75 19.80
C TRP A 31 11.83 1.25 19.66
N THR A 32 12.71 0.67 20.49
CA THR A 32 13.04 -0.76 20.45
C THR A 32 11.96 -1.66 21.05
N SER A 33 11.07 -1.09 21.88
CA SER A 33 9.93 -1.82 22.45
C SER A 33 8.75 -1.97 21.48
N ARG A 34 8.74 -1.31 20.30
CA ARG A 34 7.65 -1.49 19.34
C ARG A 34 7.87 -2.78 18.57
N ARG A 35 6.96 -3.74 18.73
CA ARG A 35 6.88 -4.92 17.88
C ARG A 35 6.64 -4.44 16.44
N SER A 36 7.50 -4.85 15.51
CA SER A 36 7.27 -4.59 14.09
C SER A 36 5.94 -5.19 13.66
N PRO A 37 5.16 -4.49 12.82
CA PRO A 37 3.91 -5.05 12.29
C PRO A 37 4.24 -6.33 11.51
N SER A 38 3.42 -7.35 11.70
CA SER A 38 3.49 -8.59 10.94
C SER A 38 2.38 -8.61 9.90
N PHE A 39 2.66 -9.26 8.77
CA PHE A 39 1.74 -9.35 7.65
C PHE A 39 1.58 -10.81 7.23
N THR A 40 0.36 -11.21 6.92
CA THR A 40 0.03 -12.56 6.44
C THR A 40 -0.61 -12.48 5.06
N PRO A 41 -0.28 -13.42 4.15
CA PRO A 41 -0.89 -13.45 2.83
C PRO A 41 -2.39 -13.74 2.95
N VAL A 42 -3.21 -12.98 2.24
CA VAL A 42 -4.67 -13.16 2.22
C VAL A 42 -5.15 -13.71 0.89
N PHE A 43 -4.74 -13.10 -0.21
CA PHE A 43 -5.08 -13.56 -1.55
C PHE A 43 -4.02 -13.11 -2.57
N SER A 44 -4.05 -13.74 -3.73
CA SER A 44 -3.21 -13.41 -4.87
C SER A 44 -4.04 -13.32 -6.14
N VAL A 45 -3.56 -12.52 -7.09
CA VAL A 45 -4.24 -12.29 -8.36
C VAL A 45 -3.21 -12.34 -9.49
N SER A 46 -3.52 -13.10 -10.54
CA SER A 46 -2.77 -13.15 -11.78
C SER A 46 -3.59 -12.52 -12.89
N VAL A 47 -3.05 -11.48 -13.53
CA VAL A 47 -3.82 -10.60 -14.42
C VAL A 47 -3.12 -10.42 -15.76
N PRO A 48 -3.72 -10.92 -16.86
CA PRO A 48 -3.28 -10.57 -18.20
C PRO A 48 -3.36 -9.05 -18.43
N LEU A 49 -2.31 -8.52 -19.04
CA LEU A 49 -2.15 -7.11 -19.29
C LEU A 49 -2.59 -6.77 -20.72
N GLY A 50 -3.34 -5.69 -20.87
CA GLY A 50 -3.67 -5.12 -22.17
C GLY A 50 -2.51 -4.28 -22.75
N PRO A 51 -2.73 -3.70 -23.93
CA PRO A 51 -1.74 -2.83 -24.57
C PRO A 51 -1.28 -1.69 -23.65
N LYS A 52 0.03 -1.44 -23.64
CA LYS A 52 0.65 -0.37 -22.88
C LYS A 52 0.66 0.92 -23.68
N ASN A 53 -0.02 1.93 -23.14
CA ASN A 53 0.05 3.30 -23.64
C ASN A 53 1.03 4.12 -22.79
N THR A 54 1.75 5.05 -23.43
CA THR A 54 2.70 5.92 -22.74
C THR A 54 2.56 7.37 -23.18
N VAL A 55 2.75 8.29 -22.23
CA VAL A 55 2.74 9.74 -22.46
C VAL A 55 3.93 10.34 -21.75
N LYS A 56 4.80 11.04 -22.49
CA LYS A 56 5.94 11.76 -21.91
C LYS A 56 5.45 13.07 -21.29
N GLY A 57 5.98 13.39 -20.11
CA GLY A 57 5.69 14.63 -19.40
C GLY A 57 6.91 15.15 -18.64
N PRO A 58 6.80 16.34 -18.01
CA PRO A 58 7.92 16.98 -17.32
C PRO A 58 8.44 16.19 -16.10
N PHE A 59 7.63 15.29 -15.55
CA PHE A 59 7.98 14.47 -14.38
C PHE A 59 8.36 13.02 -14.73
N GLY A 60 8.50 12.71 -16.02
CA GLY A 60 8.81 11.37 -16.52
C GLY A 60 7.80 10.85 -17.53
N THR A 61 7.72 9.52 -17.67
CA THR A 61 6.79 8.87 -18.61
C THR A 61 5.62 8.27 -17.84
N ARG A 62 4.40 8.76 -18.14
CA ARG A 62 3.17 8.14 -17.64
C ARG A 62 2.88 6.88 -18.44
N THR A 63 2.53 5.81 -17.75
CA THR A 63 2.14 4.53 -18.33
C THR A 63 0.68 4.23 -17.98
N ASN A 64 -0.07 3.65 -18.92
CA ASN A 64 -1.43 3.17 -18.72
C ASN A 64 -1.59 1.81 -19.41
N MET A 65 -2.12 0.83 -18.68
CA MET A 65 -2.34 -0.53 -19.12
C MET A 65 -3.66 -1.04 -18.59
N ALA A 66 -4.51 -1.60 -19.46
CA ALA A 66 -5.72 -2.27 -19.02
C ALA A 66 -5.37 -3.59 -18.30
N LEU A 67 -6.15 -3.93 -17.28
CA LEU A 67 -6.12 -5.24 -16.62
C LEU A 67 -7.34 -6.02 -17.12
N LEU A 68 -7.10 -7.02 -17.97
CA LEU A 68 -8.15 -7.57 -18.84
C LEU A 68 -9.11 -8.50 -18.09
N SER A 69 -8.56 -9.39 -17.27
CA SER A 69 -9.26 -10.39 -16.47
C SER A 69 -8.31 -10.94 -15.42
N GLY A 70 -8.72 -11.94 -14.64
CA GLY A 70 -7.84 -12.60 -13.69
C GLY A 70 -8.62 -13.46 -12.72
N ILE A 71 -7.93 -14.44 -12.13
CA ILE A 71 -8.49 -15.28 -11.07
C ILE A 71 -7.87 -14.84 -9.75
N VAL A 72 -8.73 -14.69 -8.74
CA VAL A 72 -8.33 -14.39 -7.37
C VAL A 72 -8.26 -15.70 -6.61
N HIS A 73 -7.09 -15.99 -6.03
CA HIS A 73 -6.84 -17.16 -5.22
C HIS A 73 -6.63 -16.77 -3.76
N ASP A 74 -7.17 -17.55 -2.82
CA ASP A 74 -6.84 -17.39 -1.41
C ASP A 74 -5.39 -17.85 -1.10
N ALA A 75 -4.97 -17.71 0.16
CA ALA A 75 -3.64 -18.14 0.61
C ALA A 75 -3.35 -19.64 0.43
N SER A 76 -4.37 -20.48 0.26
CA SER A 76 -4.22 -21.92 -0.03
C SER A 76 -4.12 -22.22 -1.52
N GLY A 77 -4.32 -21.22 -2.38
CA GLY A 77 -4.37 -21.35 -3.84
C GLY A 77 -5.76 -21.66 -4.39
N LYS A 78 -6.80 -21.73 -3.55
CA LYS A 78 -8.17 -22.00 -4.02
C LYS A 78 -8.75 -20.74 -4.68
N PRO A 79 -9.40 -20.86 -5.85
CA PRO A 79 -10.08 -19.73 -6.48
C PRO A 79 -11.26 -19.27 -5.62
N ILE A 80 -11.34 -17.96 -5.38
CA ILE A 80 -12.37 -17.30 -4.54
C ILE A 80 -13.10 -16.17 -5.25
N GLY A 81 -12.66 -15.80 -6.45
CA GLY A 81 -13.27 -14.73 -7.24
C GLY A 81 -12.52 -14.51 -8.54
N HIS A 82 -12.93 -13.47 -9.26
CA HIS A 82 -12.32 -13.10 -10.52
C HIS A 82 -12.33 -11.58 -10.70
N ILE A 83 -11.41 -11.06 -11.52
CA ILE A 83 -11.42 -9.66 -11.92
C ILE A 83 -12.56 -9.45 -12.92
N VAL A 84 -13.37 -8.43 -12.67
CA VAL A 84 -14.44 -8.02 -13.57
C VAL A 84 -13.83 -7.43 -14.84
N PRO A 85 -14.10 -8.00 -16.03
CA PRO A 85 -13.47 -7.54 -17.26
C PRO A 85 -13.68 -6.05 -17.54
N ASN A 86 -12.65 -5.38 -18.07
CA ASN A 86 -12.68 -3.97 -18.51
C ASN A 86 -12.96 -2.92 -17.41
N THR A 87 -12.93 -3.30 -16.13
CA THR A 87 -13.15 -2.37 -15.00
C THR A 87 -11.87 -2.02 -14.26
N SER A 88 -10.73 -2.58 -14.69
CA SER A 88 -9.48 -2.55 -13.94
C SER A 88 -8.35 -1.96 -14.80
N VAL A 89 -7.45 -1.21 -14.17
CA VAL A 89 -6.38 -0.46 -14.87
C VAL A 89 -5.14 -0.34 -14.00
N ALA A 90 -3.97 -0.51 -14.61
CA ALA A 90 -2.68 -0.18 -14.03
C ALA A 90 -2.14 1.10 -14.67
N ASN A 91 -1.95 2.11 -13.84
CA ASN A 91 -1.35 3.39 -14.21
C ASN A 91 -0.03 3.58 -13.46
N GLY A 92 0.78 4.52 -13.92
CA GLY A 92 1.92 4.97 -13.14
C GLY A 92 2.70 6.09 -13.79
N ILE A 93 3.75 6.54 -13.11
CA ILE A 93 4.77 7.44 -13.65
C ILE A 93 6.13 6.79 -13.41
N VAL A 94 6.93 6.70 -14.47
CA VAL A 94 8.35 6.37 -14.37
C VAL A 94 9.11 7.67 -14.46
N ALA A 95 9.69 8.11 -13.34
CA ALA A 95 10.50 9.32 -13.27
C ALA A 95 11.83 9.14 -14.02
N ALA A 96 12.48 10.25 -14.37
CA ALA A 96 13.79 10.22 -15.01
C ALA A 96 14.88 9.51 -14.18
N SER A 97 14.70 9.46 -12.86
CA SER A 97 15.55 8.70 -11.92
C SER A 97 15.38 7.18 -12.02
N GLY A 98 14.39 6.69 -12.78
CA GLY A 98 14.00 5.28 -12.80
C GLY A 98 13.01 4.88 -11.69
N THR A 99 12.68 5.80 -10.78
CA THR A 99 11.66 5.57 -9.75
C THR A 99 10.28 5.40 -10.39
N TYR A 100 9.56 4.35 -10.01
CA TYR A 100 8.23 4.03 -10.49
C TYR A 100 7.18 4.31 -9.42
N PHE A 101 6.15 5.08 -9.77
CA PHE A 101 5.03 5.43 -8.92
C PHE A 101 3.75 4.78 -9.47
N PRO A 102 3.49 3.49 -9.16
CA PRO A 102 2.28 2.81 -9.61
C PRO A 102 1.01 3.32 -8.93
N THR A 103 -0.08 3.30 -9.68
CA THR A 103 -1.45 3.42 -9.19
C THR A 103 -2.31 2.41 -9.92
N VAL A 104 -2.88 1.44 -9.20
CA VAL A 104 -3.63 0.34 -9.80
C VAL A 104 -5.05 0.32 -9.22
N SER A 105 -6.02 0.05 -10.07
CA SER A 105 -7.44 -0.10 -9.72
C SER A 105 -7.89 -1.48 -10.16
N ILE A 106 -8.43 -2.28 -9.25
CA ILE A 106 -8.93 -3.64 -9.55
C ILE A 106 -10.35 -3.78 -9.03
N THR A 107 -11.27 -4.25 -9.86
CA THR A 107 -12.60 -4.67 -9.41
C THR A 107 -12.65 -6.19 -9.40
N ILE A 108 -12.99 -6.76 -8.25
CA ILE A 108 -13.16 -8.20 -8.03
C ILE A 108 -14.64 -8.49 -7.88
N GLN A 109 -15.11 -9.57 -8.49
CA GLN A 109 -16.36 -10.22 -8.12
C GLN A 109 -16.06 -11.52 -7.37
N TRP A 110 -16.62 -11.62 -6.17
CA TRP A 110 -16.43 -12.75 -5.28
C TRP A 110 -17.30 -13.94 -5.69
N GLY A 111 -16.73 -15.14 -5.68
CA GLY A 111 -17.47 -16.34 -6.07
C GLY A 111 -18.38 -16.92 -4.98
N ALA A 112 -18.25 -16.45 -3.73
CA ALA A 112 -19.02 -16.97 -2.61
C ALA A 112 -20.45 -16.39 -2.55
N ASP A 113 -20.62 -15.14 -2.96
CA ASP A 113 -21.85 -14.35 -2.77
C ASP A 113 -22.14 -13.37 -3.92
N ASP A 114 -21.38 -13.43 -5.02
CA ASP A 114 -21.47 -12.56 -6.19
C ASP A 114 -21.32 -11.05 -5.90
N THR A 115 -20.86 -10.68 -4.70
CA THR A 115 -20.61 -9.29 -4.33
C THR A 115 -19.31 -8.77 -4.96
N PHE A 116 -19.17 -7.44 -5.00
CA PHE A 116 -18.02 -6.77 -5.60
C PHE A 116 -17.11 -6.14 -4.55
N ALA A 117 -15.81 -6.18 -4.82
CA ALA A 117 -14.81 -5.38 -4.13
C ALA A 117 -14.03 -4.51 -5.13
N TYR A 118 -13.71 -3.29 -4.72
CA TYR A 118 -12.86 -2.37 -5.45
C TYR A 118 -11.56 -2.15 -4.67
N LEU A 119 -10.43 -2.41 -5.32
CA LEU A 119 -9.10 -2.26 -4.75
C LEU A 119 -8.43 -1.05 -5.40
N ASN A 120 -7.94 -0.13 -4.57
CA ASN A 120 -7.09 0.96 -4.99
C ASN A 120 -5.69 0.75 -4.40
N LEU A 121 -4.70 0.64 -5.28
CA LEU A 121 -3.31 0.36 -4.92
C LEU A 121 -2.44 1.55 -5.29
N SER A 122 -1.56 1.95 -4.38
CA SER A 122 -0.58 3.02 -4.61
C SER A 122 0.77 2.64 -4.00
N GLY A 123 1.86 2.89 -4.71
CA GLY A 123 3.18 2.56 -4.18
C GLY A 123 4.32 3.35 -4.81
N VAL A 124 5.52 2.95 -4.44
CA VAL A 124 6.79 3.48 -4.94
C VAL A 124 7.74 2.31 -5.10
N GLY A 125 8.37 2.20 -6.27
CA GLY A 125 9.29 1.11 -6.57
C GLY A 125 10.24 1.45 -7.70
N VAL A 126 10.73 0.42 -8.37
CA VAL A 126 11.63 0.50 -9.51
C VAL A 126 11.01 -0.28 -10.66
N LEU A 127 11.02 0.29 -11.86
CA LEU A 127 10.46 -0.39 -13.03
C LEU A 127 11.20 -1.72 -13.27
N GLY A 128 10.44 -2.80 -13.50
CA GLY A 128 10.99 -4.16 -13.69
C GLY A 128 11.27 -4.92 -12.39
N GLN A 129 11.10 -4.30 -11.22
CA GLN A 129 11.22 -4.96 -9.92
C GLN A 129 9.86 -5.11 -9.24
N THR A 130 9.77 -6.07 -8.32
CA THR A 130 8.62 -6.19 -7.42
C THR A 130 8.48 -4.90 -6.63
N THR A 131 7.29 -4.30 -6.68
CA THR A 131 6.98 -3.04 -6.00
C THR A 131 6.01 -3.31 -4.85
N MET A 132 6.33 -2.76 -3.67
CA MET A 132 5.40 -2.76 -2.55
C MET A 132 4.37 -1.64 -2.72
N VAL A 133 3.11 -1.98 -2.49
CA VAL A 133 1.98 -1.05 -2.60
C VAL A 133 1.14 -1.06 -1.32
N TYR A 134 0.65 0.11 -0.94
CA TYR A 134 -0.48 0.23 -0.03
C TYR A 134 -1.77 -0.10 -0.80
N ILE A 135 -2.69 -0.80 -0.14
CA ILE A 135 -3.97 -1.22 -0.74
C ILE A 135 -5.11 -0.76 0.15
N ARG A 136 -6.09 -0.11 -0.48
CA ARG A 136 -7.42 0.11 0.10
C ARG A 136 -8.42 -0.77 -0.63
N MET A 137 -9.24 -1.49 0.12
CA MET A 137 -10.35 -2.28 -0.41
C MET A 137 -11.67 -1.68 0.06
N ASP A 138 -12.56 -1.38 -0.88
CA ASP A 138 -13.96 -1.04 -0.61
C ASP A 138 -14.82 -2.23 -1.08
N THR A 139 -15.69 -2.76 -0.21
CA THR A 139 -16.54 -3.93 -0.50
C THR A 139 -17.87 -3.80 0.24
N ASP A 140 -18.90 -4.53 -0.19
CA ASP A 140 -20.18 -4.58 0.52
C ASP A 140 -19.99 -5.15 1.94
N GLY A 141 -20.65 -4.54 2.94
CA GLY A 141 -20.64 -5.00 4.33
C GLY A 141 -21.33 -6.35 4.54
N GLY A 142 -22.23 -6.75 3.63
CA GLY A 142 -22.84 -8.07 3.61
C GLY A 142 -21.98 -9.17 2.96
N SER A 143 -20.83 -8.80 2.39
CA SER A 143 -19.94 -9.75 1.72
C SER A 143 -19.30 -10.74 2.71
N ALA A 144 -19.11 -11.99 2.29
CA ALA A 144 -18.27 -12.99 2.95
C ALA A 144 -16.83 -12.51 3.18
N TYR A 145 -16.43 -11.46 2.45
CA TYR A 145 -15.09 -10.89 2.44
C TYR A 145 -15.04 -9.47 3.03
N ALA A 146 -16.13 -9.00 3.65
CA ALA A 146 -16.25 -7.67 4.24
C ALA A 146 -15.15 -7.34 5.26
N ALA A 147 -14.64 -8.35 5.98
CA ALA A 147 -13.58 -8.17 6.98
C ALA A 147 -12.29 -7.56 6.39
N TRP A 148 -11.96 -7.84 5.12
CA TRP A 148 -10.76 -7.31 4.49
C TRP A 148 -10.87 -5.82 4.14
N GLY A 149 -12.09 -5.31 3.91
CA GLY A 149 -12.33 -3.89 3.67
C GLY A 149 -11.99 -2.99 4.86
N GLN A 150 -11.82 -3.56 6.06
CA GLN A 150 -11.48 -2.85 7.28
C GLN A 150 -10.03 -3.07 7.74
N GLN A 151 -9.23 -3.84 6.98
CA GLN A 151 -7.86 -4.16 7.34
C GLN A 151 -6.85 -3.22 6.69
N PHE A 152 -5.70 -3.05 7.34
CA PHE A 152 -4.54 -2.44 6.71
C PHE A 152 -3.90 -3.47 5.76
N LEU A 153 -4.00 -3.19 4.46
CA LEU A 153 -3.52 -4.08 3.42
C LEU A 153 -2.27 -3.50 2.74
N ILE A 154 -1.31 -4.39 2.47
CA ILE A 154 -0.18 -4.11 1.59
C ILE A 154 -0.13 -5.18 0.50
N GLY A 155 0.60 -4.92 -0.58
CA GLY A 155 0.83 -5.94 -1.58
C GLY A 155 2.17 -5.84 -2.26
N GLU A 156 2.55 -6.96 -2.87
CA GLU A 156 3.62 -7.05 -3.84
C GLU A 156 3.01 -7.03 -5.23
N VAL A 157 3.54 -6.18 -6.11
CA VAL A 157 3.16 -6.14 -7.52
C VAL A 157 4.39 -6.42 -8.37
N SER A 158 4.34 -7.45 -9.21
CA SER A 158 5.37 -7.72 -10.20
C SER A 158 4.80 -7.72 -11.62
N TYR A 159 5.56 -7.13 -12.53
CA TYR A 159 5.28 -7.12 -13.96
C TYR A 159 6.39 -7.90 -14.64
N PRO A 160 6.11 -9.05 -15.27
CA PRO A 160 7.13 -9.82 -15.98
C PRO A 160 7.64 -9.04 -17.20
N GLU A 161 8.89 -9.30 -17.59
CA GLU A 161 9.60 -8.52 -18.62
C GLU A 161 9.07 -8.74 -20.05
N GLN A 162 8.28 -9.81 -20.30
CA GLN A 162 7.68 -10.13 -21.61
C GLN A 162 6.32 -10.79 -21.44
N ASP A 163 5.25 -10.16 -21.95
CA ASP A 163 3.88 -10.64 -22.21
C ASP A 163 3.18 -11.51 -21.13
N GLY A 164 3.78 -11.63 -19.95
CA GLY A 164 3.24 -12.39 -18.83
C GLY A 164 2.22 -11.60 -18.03
N PRO A 165 1.42 -12.29 -17.19
CA PRO A 165 0.46 -11.64 -16.33
C PRO A 165 1.18 -10.83 -15.24
N ALA A 166 0.61 -9.69 -14.88
CA ALA A 166 0.97 -9.04 -13.62
C ALA A 166 0.53 -9.93 -12.45
N LEU A 167 1.39 -10.03 -11.44
CA LEU A 167 1.11 -10.77 -10.22
C LEU A 167 0.94 -9.79 -9.07
N PHE A 168 -0.16 -9.96 -8.35
CA PHE A 168 -0.48 -9.22 -7.15
C PHE A 168 -0.55 -10.21 -6.00
N LYS A 169 0.26 -10.02 -4.96
CA LYS A 169 0.09 -10.73 -3.68
C LYS A 169 -0.33 -9.73 -2.63
N ILE A 170 -1.42 -10.00 -1.94
CA ILE A 170 -2.00 -9.10 -0.95
C ILE A 170 -1.79 -9.70 0.42
N PHE A 171 -1.40 -8.85 1.37
CA PHE A 171 -1.16 -9.20 2.75
C PHE A 171 -1.98 -8.30 3.67
N ALA A 172 -2.49 -8.88 4.74
CA ALA A 172 -3.15 -8.14 5.80
C ALA A 172 -2.26 -8.06 7.04
N HIS A 173 -2.40 -6.97 7.78
CA HIS A 173 -1.82 -6.87 9.11
C HIS A 173 -2.43 -7.93 10.04
N SER A 174 -1.58 -8.71 10.72
CA SER A 174 -1.98 -9.77 11.65
C SER A 174 -2.12 -9.35 13.10
#